data_AF-A0ABD5BF21-F1
#
_entry.id   AF-A0ABD5BF21-F1
#
_cell.length_a   1.000
_cell.length_b   1.000
_cell.length_c   1.000
_cell.angle_alpha   90.00
_cell.angle_beta   90.00
_cell.angle_gamma   90.00
#
_symmetry.space_group_name_H-M   'P 1'
#
loop_
_entity.id
_entity.type
_entity.pdbx_description
1 polymer ?
#
loop_
_entity_poly.entity_id
_entity_poly.type
_entity_poly.pdbx_seq_one_letter_code
_entity_poly.pdbx_strand_id
1 'polypeptide(L)' 'HLAYVIYTSGSTGKPKGAMNEHRGVVNRLVWMQEAYGLTAADTVLQKTPFGFDVSVWEFFWPLMV' A
#
# COMPACT_ATOMS: atom_id res chain seq x y z
N HIS A 1 6.29 -6.05 -12.91
CA HIS A 1 5.26 -5.08 -13.37
C HIS A 1 5.02 -4.04 -12.30
N LEU A 2 4.63 -2.82 -12.68
CA LEU A 2 4.17 -1.79 -11.74
C LEU A 2 2.86 -2.24 -11.10
N ALA A 3 2.73 -1.98 -9.79
CA ALA A 3 1.50 -2.21 -9.03
C ALA A 3 0.70 -0.91 -8.88
N TYR A 4 1.37 0.21 -8.59
CA TYR A 4 0.73 1.51 -8.51
C TYR A 4 1.70 2.66 -8.82
N VAL A 5 1.11 3.82 -9.13
CA VAL A 5 1.80 5.11 -9.22
C VAL A 5 1.04 6.14 -8.39
N ILE A 6 1.69 6.74 -7.41
CA ILE A 6 1.12 7.82 -6.59
C ILE A 6 1.92 9.10 -6.83
N TYR A 7 1.21 10.21 -7.01
CA TYR A 7 1.83 11.51 -7.26
C TYR A 7 2.07 12.27 -5.96
N THR A 8 3.25 12.87 -5.84
CA THR A 8 3.64 13.73 -4.72
C THR A 8 4.04 15.12 -5.21
N SER A 9 4.07 16.09 -4.30
CA SER A 9 4.54 17.44 -4.61
C SER A 9 5.99 17.40 -5.09
N GLY A 10 6.24 17.99 -6.26
CA GLY A 10 7.58 18.11 -6.80
C GLY A 10 8.21 19.45 -6.44
N SER A 11 9.49 19.44 -6.06
CA SER A 11 10.29 20.64 -5.79
C SER A 11 10.40 21.62 -6.97
N THR A 12 10.07 21.17 -8.19
CA THR A 12 10.09 21.97 -9.42
C THR A 12 8.71 22.50 -9.82
N GLY A 13 7.70 22.40 -8.94
CA GLY A 13 6.32 22.81 -9.20
C GLY A 13 5.49 21.83 -10.05
N LYS A 14 6.10 20.74 -10.55
CA LYS A 14 5.40 19.66 -11.26
C LYS A 14 5.36 18.40 -10.39
N PRO A 15 4.18 17.78 -10.17
CA PRO A 15 4.09 16.54 -9.40
C PRO A 15 4.96 15.41 -9.95
N LYS A 16 5.53 14.59 -9.06
CA LYS A 16 6.37 13.45 -9.40
C LYS A 16 5.63 12.15 -9.10
N GLY A 17 5.65 11.20 -10.03
CA GLY A 17 5.04 9.88 -9.84
C GLY A 17 6.00 8.90 -9.16
N ALA A 18 5.65 8.44 -7.97
CA ALA A 18 6.33 7.34 -7.29
C ALA A 18 5.80 6.01 -7.84
N MET A 19 6.61 5.35 -8.68
CA MET A 19 6.26 4.09 -9.35
C MET A 19 6.72 2.90 -8.50
N ASN A 20 5.78 2.14 -7.95
CA ASN A 20 6.08 0.98 -7.12
C ASN A 20 5.72 -0.31 -7.84
N GLU A 21 6.64 -1.27 -7.83
CA GLU A 21 6.45 -2.59 -8.44
C GLU A 21 5.75 -3.57 -7.51
N HIS A 22 5.06 -4.56 -8.10
CA HIS A 22 4.41 -5.65 -7.35
C HIS A 22 5.31 -6.31 -6.31
N ARG A 23 6.59 -6.57 -6.63
CA ARG A 23 7.53 -7.19 -5.68
C ARG A 23 7.71 -6.37 -4.39
N GLY A 24 7.71 -5.04 -4.50
CA GLY A 24 7.88 -4.14 -3.36
C GLY A 24 6.65 -4.16 -2.47
N VAL A 25 5.47 -4.16 -3.08
CA VAL A 25 4.19 -4.27 -2.37
C VAL A 25 4.10 -5.61 -1.64
N VAL A 26 4.34 -6.72 -2.34
CA VAL A 26 4.29 -8.07 -1.75
C VAL A 26 5.29 -8.19 -0.59
N ASN A 27 6.54 -7.74 -0.77
CA ASN A 27 7.54 -7.75 0.30
C ASN A 27 7.04 -6.99 1.55
N ARG A 28 6.43 -5.81 1.35
CA ARG A 28 5.92 -4.98 2.44
C ARG A 28 4.74 -5.64 3.17
N LEU A 29 3.85 -6.32 2.45
CA LEU A 29 2.67 -6.99 3.02
C LEU A 29 3.04 -8.28 3.75
N VAL A 30 3.94 -9.09 3.19
CA VAL A 30 4.45 -10.30 3.84
C VAL A 30 5.12 -9.96 5.17
N TRP A 31 6.00 -8.95 5.19
CA TRP A 31 6.59 -8.46 6.44
C TRP A 31 5.52 -8.02 7.46
N MET A 32 4.47 -7.33 7.00
CA MET A 32 3.39 -6.84 7.86
C MET A 32 2.62 -8.01 8.47
N GLN A 33 2.34 -9.04 7.67
CA GLN A 33 1.68 -10.25 8.13
C GLN A 33 2.52 -10.98 9.19
N GLU A 34 3.82 -11.13 8.96
CA GLU A 34 4.73 -11.78 9.92
C GLU A 34 4.84 -10.99 11.24
N ALA A 35 4.88 -9.66 11.16
CA ALA A 35 5.06 -8.81 12.32
C ALA A 35 3.80 -8.64 13.18
N TYR A 36 2.61 -8.61 12.55
CA TYR A 36 1.36 -8.23 13.22
C TYR A 36 0.28 -9.30 13.22
N GLY A 37 0.39 -10.34 12.38
CA GLY A 37 -0.45 -11.54 12.45
C GLY A 37 -1.94 -11.30 12.23
N LEU A 38 -2.33 -10.52 11.22
CA LEU A 38 -3.73 -10.32 10.86
C LEU A 38 -4.39 -11.67 10.53
N THR A 39 -5.63 -11.86 10.95
CA THR A 39 -6.41 -13.09 10.74
C THR A 39 -7.74 -12.80 10.08
N ALA A 40 -8.42 -13.83 9.57
CA ALA A 40 -9.78 -13.72 9.03
C ALA A 40 -10.85 -13.30 10.05
N ALA A 41 -10.54 -13.30 11.36
CA ALA A 41 -11.44 -12.79 12.40
C ALA A 41 -11.34 -11.26 12.57
N ASP A 42 -10.30 -10.64 12.03
CA ASP A 42 -10.07 -9.21 12.16
C ASP A 42 -10.83 -8.42 11.09
N THR A 43 -11.12 -7.14 11.38
CA THR A 43 -11.73 -6.22 10.42
C THR A 43 -10.79 -5.03 10.24
N VAL A 44 -10.34 -4.81 9.00
CA VAL A 44 -9.53 -3.65 8.64
C VAL A 44 -10.43 -2.54 8.09
N LEU A 45 -10.30 -1.34 8.68
CA LEU A 45 -11.01 -0.16 8.21
C LEU A 45 -10.28 0.44 7.00
N GLN A 46 -10.97 0.53 5.87
CA GLN A 46 -10.55 1.33 4.73
C GLN A 46 -10.85 2.81 4.99
N LYS A 47 -9.85 3.54 5.48
CA LYS A 47 -9.98 4.94 5.91
C LYS A 47 -9.14 5.88 5.06
N THR A 48 -7.97 5.42 4.64
CA THR A 48 -7.00 6.27 3.97
C THR A 48 -7.44 6.54 2.54
N PRO A 49 -7.49 7.80 2.09
CA PRO A 49 -7.82 8.11 0.70
C PRO A 49 -6.86 7.42 -0.26
N PHE A 50 -7.38 6.91 -1.38
CA PHE A 50 -6.62 6.11 -2.36
C PHE A 50 -5.39 6.82 -2.95
N GLY A 51 -5.33 8.16 -2.87
CA GLY A 51 -4.19 8.96 -3.31
C GLY A 51 -2.98 8.90 -2.38
N PHE A 52 -3.07 8.25 -1.22
CA PHE A 52 -1.97 8.08 -0.27
C PHE A 52 -1.55 6.61 -0.16
N ASP A 53 -0.25 6.37 -0.02
CA ASP A 53 0.36 5.04 -0.03
C ASP A 53 -0.06 4.14 1.15
N VAL A 54 -0.41 4.73 2.30
CA VAL A 54 -1.00 3.99 3.43
C VAL A 54 -2.29 3.25 3.03
N SER A 55 -3.05 3.74 2.05
CA SER A 55 -4.25 3.03 1.56
C SER A 55 -3.93 1.69 0.91
N VAL A 56 -2.69 1.48 0.43
CA VAL A 56 -2.33 0.25 -0.32
C VAL A 56 -2.43 -0.98 0.56
N TRP A 57 -1.98 -0.93 1.82
CA TRP A 57 -2.12 -2.09 2.70
C TRP A 57 -3.56 -2.25 3.18
N GLU A 58 -4.34 -1.18 3.31
CA GLU A 58 -5.77 -1.28 3.64
C GLU A 58 -6.56 -1.98 2.51
N PHE A 59 -6.19 -1.76 1.24
CA PHE A 59 -6.79 -2.46 0.09
C PHE A 59 -6.42 -3.95 0.01
N PHE A 60 -5.15 -4.30 0.23
CA PHE A 60 -4.64 -5.62 -0.14
C PHE A 60 -4.32 -6.55 1.02
N TRP A 61 -3.89 -6.03 2.18
CA TRP A 61 -3.51 -6.88 3.31
C TRP A 61 -4.67 -7.76 3.81
N PRO A 62 -5.91 -7.26 3.96
CA PRO A 62 -7.04 -8.08 4.42
C PRO A 62 -7.44 -9.19 3.45
N LEU A 63 -7.01 -9.11 2.18
CA LEU A 63 -7.30 -10.12 1.15
C LEU A 63 -6.28 -11.26 1.12
N MET A 64 -5.24 -11.21 1.97
CA MET A 64 -4.19 -12.23 2.06
C MET A 64 -4.44 -13.26 3.17
N VAL A 65 -5.48 -13.09 3.98
CA VAL A 65 -5.75 -13.87 5.21
C VAL A 65 -7.07 -14.62 5.15
#